data_AF-A0A2S9X3E4-F1
#
_entry.id   AF-A0A2S9X3E4-F1
#
_cell.length_a   1.000
_cell.length_b   1.000
_cell.length_c   1.000
_cell.angle_alpha   90.00
_cell.angle_beta   90.00
_cell.angle_gamma   90.00
#
_symmetry.space_group_name_H-M   'P 1'
#
loop_
_entity.id
_entity.type
_entity.pdbx_description
1 polymer ?
#
loop_
_entity_poly.entity_id
_entity_poly.type
_entity_poly.pdbx_seq_one_letter_code
_entity_poly.pdbx_strand_id
1 'polypeptide(L)'
;LQQDLAKFEVGVSRLVKVQLRQNQFDALVSFSYNLGLGSLQNSTLLRLLNQGDYAGAAGQFILWDKAGGKVLPGLQRRRAAEQALFKGAA
;
A
#
# COMPACT_ATOMS: atom_id res chain seq x y z
N LEU A 1 -14.34 -11.79 -6.05
CA LEU A 1 -13.20 -12.14 -5.17
C LEU A 1 -11.90 -12.33 -5.97
N GLN A 2 -11.72 -13.35 -6.82
CA GLN A 2 -10.48 -13.48 -7.62
C GLN A 2 -10.33 -12.43 -8.75
N GLN A 3 -11.44 -12.08 -9.42
CA GLN A 3 -11.41 -11.05 -10.47
C GLN A 3 -11.09 -9.64 -9.95
N ASP A 4 -11.44 -9.36 -8.69
CA ASP A 4 -11.15 -8.08 -8.06
C ASP A 4 -9.67 -7.91 -7.79
N LEU A 5 -9.00 -8.97 -7.31
CA LEU A 5 -7.58 -8.94 -6.99
C LEU A 5 -6.71 -8.68 -8.24
N ALA A 6 -7.01 -9.35 -9.35
CA ALA A 6 -6.28 -9.17 -10.61
C ALA A 6 -6.32 -7.71 -11.11
N LYS A 7 -7.44 -7.01 -10.90
CA LYS A 7 -7.56 -5.58 -11.23
C LYS A 7 -6.61 -4.72 -10.37
N PHE A 8 -6.50 -5.03 -9.08
CA PHE A 8 -5.59 -4.32 -8.18
C PHE A 8 -4.13 -4.63 -8.49
N GLU A 9 -3.79 -5.88 -8.77
CA GLU A 9 -2.44 -6.29 -9.19
C GLU A 9 -2.00 -5.54 -10.45
N VAL A 10 -2.83 -5.57 -11.50
CA VAL A 10 -2.56 -4.85 -12.75
C VAL A 10 -2.46 -3.33 -12.50
N GLY A 11 -3.34 -2.79 -11.66
CA GLY A 11 -3.32 -1.37 -11.30
C GLY A 11 -2.03 -0.97 -10.57
N VAL A 12 -1.62 -1.73 -9.57
CA VAL A 12 -0.37 -1.51 -8.81
C VAL A 12 0.83 -1.61 -9.76
N SER A 13 0.90 -2.65 -10.59
CA SER A 13 2.00 -2.83 -11.56
C SER A 13 2.13 -1.68 -12.56
N ARG A 14 1.01 -1.02 -12.93
CA ARG A 14 1.03 0.16 -13.82
C ARG A 14 1.49 1.44 -13.13
N LEU A 15 1.23 1.56 -11.82
CA LEU A 15 1.51 2.76 -11.04
C LEU A 15 2.96 2.79 -10.53
N VAL A 16 3.52 1.61 -10.25
CA VAL A 16 4.88 1.47 -9.75
C VAL A 16 5.88 1.52 -10.90
N LYS A 17 6.95 2.29 -10.72
CA LYS A 17 8.01 2.53 -11.71
C LYS A 17 9.36 1.93 -11.31
N VAL A 18 9.46 1.38 -10.11
CA VAL A 18 10.68 0.77 -9.55
C VAL A 18 10.52 -0.74 -9.41
N GLN A 19 11.63 -1.46 -9.30
CA GLN A 19 11.58 -2.89 -9.00
C GLN A 19 11.04 -3.11 -7.59
N LEU A 20 10.13 -4.07 -7.46
CA LEU A 20 9.58 -4.51 -6.17
C LEU A 20 9.92 -5.97 -5.94
N ARG A 21 10.11 -6.30 -4.66
CA ARG A 21 10.02 -7.68 -4.20
C ARG A 21 8.56 -8.09 -4.09
N GLN A 22 8.29 -9.40 -4.11
CA GLN A 22 6.93 -9.93 -4.02
C GLN A 22 6.17 -9.41 -2.80
N ASN A 23 6.80 -9.40 -1.62
CA ASN A 23 6.21 -8.91 -0.38
C ASN A 23 5.83 -7.41 -0.45
N GLN A 24 6.63 -6.60 -1.14
CA GLN A 24 6.33 -5.18 -1.34
C GLN A 24 5.13 -5.00 -2.26
N PHE A 25 5.08 -5.78 -3.34
CA PHE A 25 3.94 -5.79 -4.26
C PHE A 25 2.65 -6.22 -3.56
N ASP A 26 2.68 -7.33 -2.81
CA ASP A 26 1.53 -7.86 -2.09
C ASP A 26 0.98 -6.86 -1.06
N ALA A 27 1.86 -6.12 -0.37
CA ALA A 27 1.47 -5.06 0.56
C ALA A 27 0.72 -3.91 -0.14
N LEU A 28 1.20 -3.50 -1.33
CA LEU A 28 0.54 -2.44 -2.12
C LEU A 28 -0.80 -2.90 -2.70
N VAL A 29 -0.90 -4.18 -3.08
CA VAL A 29 -2.16 -4.78 -3.54
C VAL A 29 -3.16 -4.85 -2.39
N SER A 30 -2.76 -5.31 -1.20
CA SER A 30 -3.62 -5.33 -0.01
C SER A 30 -4.10 -3.93 0.40
N PHE A 31 -3.19 -2.94 0.34
CA PHE A 31 -3.50 -1.53 0.59
C PHE A 31 -4.54 -1.01 -0.42
N SER A 32 -4.31 -1.27 -1.71
CA SER A 32 -5.18 -0.82 -2.81
C SER A 32 -6.52 -1.53 -2.81
N TYR A 33 -6.58 -2.79 -2.39
CA TYR A 33 -7.85 -3.51 -2.21
C TYR A 33 -8.70 -2.86 -1.12
N ASN A 34 -8.07 -2.38 -0.04
CA ASN A 34 -8.80 -1.77 1.08
C ASN A 34 -9.21 -0.31 0.82
N LEU A 35 -8.37 0.48 0.16
CA LEU A 35 -8.61 1.93 -0.04
C LEU A 35 -8.91 2.35 -1.48
N GLY A 36 -8.83 1.42 -2.43
CA GLY A 36 -8.90 1.69 -3.85
C GLY A 36 -7.57 2.11 -4.47
N LEU A 37 -7.41 1.83 -5.77
CA LEU A 37 -6.25 2.23 -6.57
C LEU A 37 -6.03 3.75 -6.60
N GLY A 38 -7.11 4.53 -6.61
CA GLY A 38 -7.01 6.00 -6.61
C GLY A 38 -6.30 6.56 -5.38
N SER A 39 -6.47 5.90 -4.23
CA SER A 39 -5.77 6.26 -2.99
C SER A 39 -4.27 6.01 -3.10
N LEU A 40 -3.87 4.86 -3.68
CA LEU A 40 -2.46 4.58 -3.95
C LEU A 40 -1.87 5.58 -4.97
N GLN A 41 -2.56 5.81 -6.08
CA GLN A 41 -2.10 6.69 -7.17
C GLN A 41 -1.75 8.10 -6.68
N ASN A 42 -2.55 8.66 -5.77
CA ASN A 42 -2.38 10.02 -5.25
C ASN A 42 -1.58 10.07 -3.92
N SER A 43 -1.03 8.94 -3.47
CA SER A 43 -0.35 8.85 -2.19
C SER A 43 1.09 9.36 -2.23
N THR A 44 1.53 9.97 -1.13
CA THR A 44 2.96 10.19 -0.86
C THR A 44 3.72 8.85 -0.81
N LEU A 45 3.05 7.76 -0.42
CA LEU A 45 3.61 6.41 -0.42
C LEU A 45 4.14 6.03 -1.81
N LEU A 46 3.29 6.12 -2.85
CA LEU A 46 3.68 5.78 -4.22
C LEU A 46 4.73 6.74 -4.76
N ARG A 47 4.65 8.03 -4.42
CA ARG A 47 5.64 9.03 -4.82
C ARG A 47 7.03 8.70 -4.28
N LEU A 48 7.15 8.42 -2.98
CA LEU A 48 8.42 8.04 -2.35
C LEU A 48 8.93 6.71 -2.91
N LEU A 49 8.05 5.73 -3.07
CA LEU A 49 8.39 4.44 -3.66
C LEU A 49 9.00 4.60 -5.06
N ASN A 50 8.35 5.37 -5.93
CA ASN A 50 8.82 5.61 -7.30
C ASN A 50 10.09 6.47 -7.36
N GLN A 51 10.48 7.13 -6.27
CA GLN A 51 11.77 7.80 -6.12
C GLN A 51 12.88 6.86 -5.60
N GLY A 52 12.55 5.59 -5.31
CA GLY A 52 13.46 4.63 -4.71
C GLY A 52 13.58 4.74 -3.18
N ASP A 53 12.78 5.60 -2.54
CA ASP A 53 12.73 5.72 -1.09
C ASP A 53 11.76 4.69 -0.48
N TYR A 54 12.22 3.44 -0.41
CA TYR A 54 11.45 2.33 0.16
C TYR A 54 11.19 2.51 1.66
N ALA A 55 12.13 3.09 2.40
CA ALA A 55 11.98 3.30 3.85
C ALA A 55 10.94 4.38 4.14
N GLY A 56 11.01 5.50 3.42
CA GLY A 56 10.01 6.56 3.47
C GLY A 56 8.64 6.07 3.04
N ALA A 57 8.55 5.31 1.94
CA ALA A 57 7.30 4.69 1.49
C ALA A 57 6.69 3.77 2.58
N ALA A 58 7.50 2.93 3.22
CA ALA A 58 7.04 2.09 4.32
C ALA A 58 6.48 2.94 5.49
N GLY A 59 7.10 4.07 5.80
CA GLY A 59 6.61 5.03 6.80
C GLY A 59 5.25 5.65 6.48
N GLN A 60 4.81 5.65 5.23
CA GLN A 60 3.53 6.26 4.84
C GLN A 60 2.31 5.38 5.16
N PHE A 61 2.44 4.06 5.29
CA PHE A 61 1.29 3.17 5.51
C PHE A 61 0.46 3.55 6.74
N ILE A 62 1.11 3.87 7.86
CA ILE A 62 0.46 4.19 9.14
C ILE A 62 -0.40 5.45 9.10
N LEU A 63 -0.19 6.35 8.13
CA LEU A 63 -0.96 7.59 7.98
C LEU A 63 -2.35 7.35 7.38
N TRP A 64 -2.58 6.17 6.84
CA TRP A 64 -3.83 5.77 6.19
C TRP A 64 -4.75 5.00 7.17
N ASP A 65 -4.89 5.52 8.39
CA ASP A 65 -5.66 4.91 9.48
C ASP A 65 -7.02 5.59 9.74
N LYS A 66 -7.38 6.59 8.93
CA LYS A 66 -8.60 7.39 9.10
C LYS A 66 -9.69 7.00 8.12
N ALA A 67 -10.93 6.98 8.60
CA ALA A 67 -12.13 6.96 7.78
C ALA A 67 -13.18 7.91 8.38
N GLY A 68 -13.87 8.69 7.53
CA GLY A 68 -14.83 9.70 8.00
C GLY A 68 -14.20 10.75 8.94
N GLY A 69 -12.92 11.06 8.77
CA GLY A 69 -12.17 12.00 9.62
C GLY A 69 -11.72 11.44 10.98
N LYS A 70 -12.04 10.18 11.32
CA LYS A 70 -11.67 9.56 12.60
C LYS A 70 -10.66 8.44 12.38
N VAL A 71 -9.69 8.34 13.29
CA VAL A 71 -8.77 7.21 13.35
C VAL A 71 -9.55 5.96 13.75
N LEU A 72 -9.37 4.87 13.00
CA LEU A 72 -10.01 3.58 13.29
C LEU A 72 -8.95 2.58 13.77
N PRO A 73 -9.09 1.99 14.98
CA PRO A 73 -8.13 1.00 15.49
C PRO A 73 -7.94 -0.21 14.57
N GLY A 74 -9.01 -0.62 13.87
CA GLY A 74 -8.94 -1.70 12.87
C GLY A 74 -8.04 -1.35 11.67
N LEU A 75 -8.08 -0.10 11.21
CA LEU A 75 -7.20 0.37 10.14
C LEU A 75 -5.75 0.47 10.61
N GLN A 76 -5.50 0.96 11.82
CA GLN A 76 -4.14 1.00 12.38
C GLN A 76 -3.47 -0.38 12.38
N ARG A 77 -4.16 -1.41 12.87
CA ARG A 77 -3.65 -2.80 12.85
C ARG A 77 -3.38 -3.28 11.43
N ARG A 78 -4.30 -3.00 10.50
CA ARG A 78 -4.15 -3.38 9.09
C ARG A 78 -2.95 -2.68 8.43
N ARG A 79 -2.79 -1.38 8.64
CA ARG A 79 -1.65 -0.59 8.11
C ARG A 79 -0.32 -1.04 8.69
N ALA A 80 -0.28 -1.41 9.97
CA ALA A 80 0.92 -1.99 10.58
C ALA A 80 1.31 -3.33 9.95
N ALA A 81 0.33 -4.21 9.68
CA ALA A 81 0.56 -5.48 9.00
C ALA A 81 1.04 -5.30 7.56
N GLU A 82 0.43 -4.40 6.79
CA GLU A 82 0.86 -4.07 5.42
C GLU A 82 2.27 -3.45 5.40
N GLN A 83 2.60 -2.58 6.38
CA GLN A 83 3.95 -2.05 6.53
C GLN A 83 4.96 -3.15 6.85
N ALA A 84 4.64 -4.06 7.77
CA ALA A 84 5.52 -5.17 8.13
C ALA A 84 5.78 -6.09 6.93
N LEU A 85 4.72 -6.42 6.18
CA LEU A 85 4.80 -7.18 4.93
C LEU A 85 5.70 -6.45 3.92
N PHE A 86 5.51 -5.15 3.72
CA PHE A 86 6.31 -4.35 2.81
C PHE A 86 7.80 -4.32 3.19
N LYS A 87 8.10 -4.25 4.49
CA LYS A 87 9.48 -4.30 5.02
C LYS A 87 10.10 -5.70 4.93
N GLY A 88 9.29 -6.75 4.77
CA GLY A 88 9.74 -8.15 4.77
C GLY A 88 10.00 -8.68 6.19
N ALA A 89 9.31 -8.12 7.19
CA ALA A 89 9.39 -8.53 8.59
C ALA A 89 8.19 -9.41 9.00
N ALA A 90 7.55 -10.06 8.03
CA ALA A 90 6.41 -10.95 8.23
C ALA A 90 6.87 -12.38 8.53
#